data_AF-A0A4Q5QEH4-F1
#
_entry.id   AF-A0A4Q5QEH4-F1
#
_cell.length_a   1.000
_cell.length_b   1.000
_cell.length_c   1.000
_cell.angle_alpha   90.00
_cell.angle_beta   90.00
_cell.angle_gamma   90.00
#
_symmetry.space_group_name_H-M   'P 1'
#
loop_
_entity.id
_entity.type
_entity.pdbx_description
1 polymer ?
#
loop_
_entity_poly.entity_id
_entity_poly.type
_entity_poly.pdbx_seq_one_letter_code
_entity_poly.pdbx_strand_id
1 'polypeptide(L)'
;MRAAFFIRHNTANRLARSYAPHGEAVAPQIEVGFEARGGEWQVTKRFLKSASVEVRSPNGRAQGEDAEAQLQALLGARRDTSQAGDAAAHGALGLLWVGQAQALEVTPPGEIVRDSVRATLEAEVGTIMGGAAYQRVRPRIDSQFADYSTNTGRPSGRQLAARTEHEVAQRAANEAVIRLAALEQGFSDLEAARARLKVLDRDLADTTDAERRKALVGQIEVARSAAQLRDTRRAEQGRLADQVKALDDLTTRLADARRAVSETTAALDKAREHRSGLEEELASTRERAGTARSRLGIARDNRREAHAALDAATRLIAARARQTEIGQVRQRHAELLPLEAELGAARVLGTTLIPTSIIKALEERERAVDKARAAVEA
;
A
#
# COMPACT_ATOMS: atom_id res chain seq x y z
N MET A 1 -36.07 -66.47 -60.29
CA MET A 1 -37.46 -66.55 -60.82
C MET A 1 -38.19 -65.20 -60.74
N ARG A 2 -38.43 -64.58 -59.57
CA ARG A 2 -39.13 -63.27 -59.47
C ARG A 2 -38.57 -62.19 -60.40
N ALA A 3 -37.25 -62.16 -60.56
CA ALA A 3 -36.54 -61.27 -61.48
C ALA A 3 -36.97 -61.42 -62.95
N ALA A 4 -37.23 -62.64 -63.41
CA ALA A 4 -37.62 -62.91 -64.79
C ALA A 4 -39.04 -62.38 -65.07
N PHE A 5 -39.97 -62.57 -64.13
CA PHE A 5 -41.39 -62.28 -64.34
C PHE A 5 -41.79 -60.85 -64.00
N PHE A 6 -41.32 -60.32 -62.87
CA PHE A 6 -41.89 -59.10 -62.29
C PHE A 6 -40.95 -57.89 -62.30
N ILE A 7 -39.64 -58.11 -62.45
CA ILE A 7 -38.66 -57.02 -62.47
C ILE A 7 -38.41 -56.56 -63.91
N ARG A 8 -38.48 -55.24 -64.16
CA ARG A 8 -38.21 -54.66 -65.47
C ARG A 8 -36.75 -54.82 -65.86
N HIS A 9 -36.50 -55.11 -67.14
CA HIS A 9 -35.14 -55.40 -67.64
C HIS A 9 -34.18 -54.20 -67.53
N ASN A 10 -34.68 -52.97 -67.67
CA ASN A 10 -33.91 -51.73 -67.58
C ASN A 10 -33.75 -51.20 -66.15
N THR A 11 -34.14 -51.97 -65.13
CA THR A 11 -34.02 -51.56 -63.72
C THR A 11 -32.56 -51.57 -63.26
N ALA A 12 -32.08 -50.46 -62.70
CA ALA A 12 -30.71 -50.33 -62.14
C ALA A 12 -30.66 -50.27 -60.59
N ASN A 13 -31.76 -50.66 -59.94
CA ASN A 13 -31.92 -50.60 -58.48
C ASN A 13 -31.00 -51.57 -57.72
N ARG A 14 -30.90 -51.39 -56.39
CA ARG A 14 -30.09 -52.22 -55.48
C ARG A 14 -30.28 -53.73 -55.71
N LEU A 15 -31.51 -54.16 -55.99
CA LEU A 15 -31.86 -55.56 -56.25
C LEU A 15 -31.36 -56.05 -57.63
N ALA A 16 -31.40 -55.21 -58.67
CA ALA A 16 -30.80 -55.54 -59.97
C ALA A 16 -29.26 -55.55 -59.90
N ARG A 17 -28.66 -54.67 -59.08
CA ARG A 17 -27.21 -54.66 -58.82
C ARG A 17 -26.74 -55.88 -58.04
N SER A 18 -27.56 -56.45 -57.15
CA SER A 18 -27.20 -57.68 -56.43
C SER A 18 -27.12 -58.92 -57.32
N TYR A 19 -27.56 -58.85 -58.58
CA TYR A 19 -27.36 -59.94 -59.53
C TYR A 19 -25.95 -60.00 -60.11
N ALA A 20 -25.19 -58.90 -60.03
CA ALA A 20 -23.79 -58.89 -60.46
C ALA A 20 -22.89 -59.41 -59.34
N PRO A 21 -21.93 -60.31 -59.63
CA PRO A 21 -20.87 -60.67 -58.69
C PRO A 21 -20.07 -59.43 -58.23
N HIS A 22 -19.61 -59.43 -56.98
CA HIS A 22 -18.84 -58.30 -56.42
C HIS A 22 -17.51 -58.10 -57.17
N GLY A 23 -17.31 -56.91 -57.76
CA GLY A 23 -16.00 -56.46 -58.26
C GLY A 23 -15.88 -56.25 -59.78
N GLU A 24 -16.86 -56.64 -60.60
CA GLU A 24 -16.81 -56.47 -62.06
C GLU A 24 -18.14 -55.97 -62.68
N ALA A 25 -18.04 -55.18 -63.76
CA ALA A 25 -19.18 -54.66 -64.51
C ALA A 25 -19.69 -55.67 -65.55
N VAL A 26 -20.37 -56.73 -65.10
CA VAL A 26 -20.95 -57.78 -65.96
C VAL A 26 -22.46 -57.58 -66.22
N ALA A 27 -22.98 -58.26 -67.26
CA ALA A 27 -24.39 -58.23 -67.67
C ALA A 27 -25.11 -59.55 -67.29
N PRO A 28 -25.71 -59.67 -66.09
CA PRO A 28 -26.39 -60.89 -65.70
C PRO A 28 -27.61 -61.17 -66.59
N GLN A 29 -27.72 -62.42 -67.08
CA GLN A 29 -28.80 -62.88 -67.94
C GLN A 29 -29.58 -64.01 -67.26
N ILE A 30 -30.90 -63.91 -67.30
CA ILE A 30 -31.84 -64.90 -66.77
C ILE A 30 -32.71 -65.39 -67.93
N GLU A 31 -32.82 -66.70 -68.07
CA GLU A 31 -33.66 -67.35 -69.06
C GLU A 31 -34.61 -68.33 -68.36
N VAL A 32 -35.90 -68.25 -68.67
CA VAL A 32 -36.94 -69.10 -68.08
C VAL A 32 -37.87 -69.59 -69.16
N GLY A 33 -37.93 -70.91 -69.34
CA GLY A 33 -38.98 -71.60 -70.10
C GLY A 33 -40.12 -72.05 -69.17
N PHE A 34 -41.38 -71.84 -69.56
CA PHE A 34 -42.55 -72.28 -68.80
C PHE A 34 -43.77 -72.47 -69.70
N GLU A 35 -44.77 -73.22 -69.22
CA GLU A 35 -46.04 -73.40 -69.91
C GLU A 35 -47.12 -72.50 -69.27
N ALA A 36 -47.91 -71.81 -70.09
CA ALA A 36 -49.04 -71.03 -69.62
C ALA A 36 -50.16 -71.01 -70.66
N ARG A 37 -51.40 -71.19 -70.19
CA ARG A 37 -52.62 -71.28 -71.03
C ARG A 37 -52.48 -72.30 -72.18
N GLY A 38 -51.80 -73.42 -71.92
CA GLY A 38 -51.64 -74.54 -72.86
C GLY A 38 -50.62 -74.33 -73.98
N GLY A 39 -49.65 -73.41 -73.82
CA GLY A 39 -48.56 -73.21 -74.78
C GLY A 39 -47.22 -72.93 -74.10
N GLU A 40 -46.11 -73.18 -74.80
CA GLU A 40 -44.75 -72.97 -74.32
C GLU A 40 -44.28 -71.52 -74.48
N TRP A 41 -43.68 -70.98 -73.42
CA TRP A 41 -43.15 -69.62 -73.34
C TRP A 41 -41.69 -69.64 -72.90
N GLN A 42 -40.88 -68.73 -73.44
CA GLN A 42 -39.50 -68.53 -73.02
C GLN A 42 -39.23 -67.04 -72.83
N VAL A 43 -38.67 -66.67 -71.68
CA VAL A 43 -38.36 -65.28 -71.32
C VAL A 43 -36.89 -65.17 -71.02
N THR A 44 -36.19 -64.34 -71.79
CA THR A 44 -34.79 -64.03 -71.59
C THR A 44 -34.65 -62.56 -71.22
N LYS A 45 -34.13 -62.27 -70.03
CA LYS A 45 -33.84 -60.92 -69.54
C LYS A 45 -32.37 -60.76 -69.22
N ARG A 46 -31.76 -59.70 -69.72
CA ARG A 46 -30.42 -59.25 -69.39
C ARG A 46 -30.51 -57.92 -68.65
N PHE A 47 -29.79 -57.80 -67.54
CA PHE A 47 -29.81 -56.62 -66.68
C PHE A 47 -28.47 -55.88 -66.70
N LEU A 48 -28.47 -54.63 -66.24
CA LEU A 48 -27.31 -53.76 -66.11
C LEU A 48 -26.68 -53.39 -67.46
N LYS A 49 -25.61 -54.06 -67.88
CA LYS A 49 -24.88 -53.74 -69.11
C LYS A 49 -25.63 -54.34 -70.33
N SER A 50 -25.93 -53.49 -71.32
CA SER A 50 -26.73 -53.87 -72.51
C SER A 50 -28.05 -54.56 -72.14
N ALA A 51 -28.81 -53.94 -71.23
CA ALA A 51 -30.07 -54.49 -70.74
C ALA A 51 -31.06 -54.75 -71.89
N SER A 52 -31.64 -55.95 -71.91
CA SER A 52 -32.55 -56.39 -72.97
C SER A 52 -33.55 -57.39 -72.42
N VAL A 53 -34.76 -57.40 -72.98
CA VAL A 53 -35.75 -58.45 -72.75
C VAL A 53 -36.23 -59.02 -74.07
N GLU A 54 -36.40 -60.33 -74.09
CA GLU A 54 -36.98 -61.09 -75.17
C GLU A 54 -37.98 -62.07 -74.60
N VAL A 55 -39.17 -62.11 -75.18
CA VAL A 55 -40.22 -63.09 -74.87
C VAL A 55 -40.54 -63.84 -76.15
N ARG A 56 -40.41 -65.17 -76.11
CA ARG A 56 -40.90 -66.08 -77.14
C ARG A 56 -42.18 -66.70 -76.63
N SER A 57 -43.22 -66.55 -77.43
CA SER A 57 -44.55 -67.13 -77.22
C SER A 57 -44.89 -68.05 -78.38
N PRO A 58 -45.93 -68.89 -78.27
CA PRO A 58 -46.41 -69.68 -79.40
C PRO A 58 -46.78 -68.81 -80.63
N ASN A 59 -47.07 -67.52 -80.40
CA ASN A 59 -47.50 -66.56 -81.42
C ASN A 59 -46.35 -65.72 -82.01
N GLY A 60 -45.10 -65.96 -81.60
CA GLY A 60 -43.92 -65.23 -82.11
C GLY A 60 -43.01 -64.66 -81.02
N ARG A 61 -42.02 -63.87 -81.45
CA ARG A 61 -40.96 -63.28 -80.62
C ARG A 61 -41.16 -61.77 -80.46
N ALA A 62 -41.21 -61.29 -79.22
CA ALA A 62 -41.24 -59.87 -78.87
C ALA A 62 -39.96 -59.46 -78.16
N GLN A 63 -39.52 -58.20 -78.34
CA GLN A 63 -38.36 -57.64 -77.66
C GLN A 63 -38.67 -56.26 -77.07
N GLY A 64 -37.93 -55.84 -76.04
CA GLY A 64 -38.10 -54.53 -75.41
C GLY A 64 -39.42 -54.36 -74.66
N GLU A 65 -40.03 -53.17 -74.72
CA GLU A 65 -41.27 -52.88 -73.97
C GLU A 65 -42.47 -53.76 -74.38
N ASP A 66 -42.55 -54.17 -75.65
CA ASP A 66 -43.62 -55.06 -76.13
C ASP A 66 -43.55 -56.43 -75.45
N ALA A 67 -42.32 -56.93 -75.23
CA ALA A 67 -42.09 -58.15 -74.49
C ALA A 67 -42.51 -58.01 -73.01
N GLU A 68 -42.28 -56.86 -72.38
CA GLU A 68 -42.75 -56.61 -71.01
C GLU A 68 -44.28 -56.54 -70.92
N ALA A 69 -44.93 -55.87 -71.87
CA ALA A 69 -46.38 -55.77 -71.90
C ALA A 69 -47.05 -57.14 -72.06
N GLN A 70 -46.49 -57.98 -72.95
CA GLN A 70 -46.99 -59.34 -73.16
C GLN A 70 -46.84 -60.21 -71.90
N LEU A 71 -45.72 -60.07 -71.19
CA LEU A 71 -45.48 -60.79 -69.94
C LEU A 71 -46.42 -60.33 -68.81
N GLN A 72 -46.68 -59.02 -68.70
CA GLN A 72 -47.60 -58.47 -67.69
C GLN A 72 -49.04 -58.92 -67.92
N ALA A 73 -49.51 -58.88 -69.17
CA ALA A 73 -50.86 -59.32 -69.53
C ALA A 73 -51.09 -60.80 -69.21
N LEU A 74 -50.07 -61.65 -69.41
CA LEU A 74 -50.16 -63.08 -69.07
C LEU A 74 -50.33 -63.31 -67.57
N LEU A 75 -49.64 -62.52 -66.74
CA LEU A 75 -49.61 -62.68 -65.28
C LEU A 75 -50.74 -61.95 -64.55
N GLY A 76 -51.55 -61.16 -65.26
CA GLY A 76 -52.57 -60.31 -64.63
C GLY A 76 -52.00 -59.19 -63.75
N ALA A 77 -50.73 -58.82 -63.99
CA ALA A 77 -50.06 -57.72 -63.31
C ALA A 77 -50.31 -56.40 -64.06
N ARG A 78 -50.54 -55.30 -63.35
CA ARG A 78 -50.73 -53.97 -63.95
C ARG A 78 -49.40 -53.21 -63.96
N ARG A 79 -49.21 -52.34 -64.97
CA ARG A 79 -48.00 -51.52 -65.15
C ARG A 79 -47.75 -50.67 -63.90
N ASP A 80 -46.78 -51.06 -63.09
CA ASP A 80 -46.29 -50.27 -61.95
C ASP A 80 -45.24 -49.27 -62.45
N THR A 81 -45.51 -47.98 -62.25
CA THR A 81 -44.60 -46.87 -62.60
C THR A 81 -43.69 -46.47 -61.44
N SER A 82 -43.77 -47.16 -60.29
CA SER A 82 -42.92 -46.87 -59.14
C SER A 82 -41.53 -47.53 -59.28
N GLN A 83 -40.48 -46.73 -59.08
CA GLN A 83 -39.08 -47.19 -59.12
C GLN A 83 -38.71 -48.14 -57.96
N ALA A 84 -39.64 -48.64 -57.14
CA ALA A 84 -39.34 -49.43 -55.95
C ALA A 84 -39.82 -50.89 -56.01
N GLY A 85 -40.58 -51.32 -57.03
CA GLY A 85 -41.00 -52.71 -57.18
C GLY A 85 -41.98 -53.17 -56.09
N ASP A 86 -43.12 -52.49 -55.99
CA ASP A 86 -44.10 -52.73 -54.93
C ASP A 86 -44.86 -54.05 -55.16
N ALA A 87 -44.89 -54.92 -54.14
CA ALA A 87 -45.51 -56.24 -54.19
C ALA A 87 -47.03 -56.18 -54.45
N ALA A 88 -47.67 -55.07 -54.07
CA ALA A 88 -49.11 -54.87 -54.28
C ALA A 88 -49.52 -54.79 -55.77
N ALA A 89 -48.60 -54.41 -56.67
CA ALA A 89 -48.88 -54.28 -58.09
C ALA A 89 -48.79 -55.61 -58.88
N HIS A 90 -48.38 -56.70 -58.22
CA HIS A 90 -48.06 -57.98 -58.87
C HIS A 90 -49.28 -58.91 -59.08
N GLY A 91 -50.51 -58.41 -58.81
CA GLY A 91 -51.75 -59.18 -58.96
C GLY A 91 -51.84 -60.37 -57.99
N ALA A 92 -52.85 -61.23 -58.19
CA ALA A 92 -53.10 -62.39 -57.31
C ALA A 92 -51.93 -63.40 -57.27
N LEU A 93 -51.18 -63.56 -58.38
CA LEU A 93 -50.01 -64.44 -58.44
C LEU A 93 -48.82 -63.88 -57.64
N GLY A 94 -48.75 -62.57 -57.43
CA GLY A 94 -47.73 -61.94 -56.59
C GLY A 94 -47.80 -62.38 -55.13
N LEU A 95 -49.00 -62.70 -54.61
CA LEU A 95 -49.18 -63.23 -53.25
C LEU A 95 -48.67 -64.67 -53.10
N LEU A 96 -48.63 -65.44 -54.17
CA LEU A 96 -48.16 -66.82 -54.15
C LEU A 96 -46.62 -66.91 -54.21
N TRP A 97 -45.93 -65.80 -54.52
CA TRP A 97 -44.48 -65.79 -54.70
C TRP A 97 -43.74 -65.11 -53.53
N VAL A 98 -43.49 -65.88 -52.47
CA VAL A 98 -42.76 -65.41 -51.28
C VAL A 98 -41.24 -65.47 -51.54
N GLY A 99 -40.52 -64.39 -51.24
CA GLY A 99 -39.05 -64.37 -51.32
C GLY A 99 -38.40 -65.23 -50.23
N GLN A 100 -37.32 -65.94 -50.56
CA GLN A 100 -36.48 -66.58 -49.54
C GLN A 100 -36.00 -65.49 -48.55
N ALA A 101 -36.26 -65.69 -47.25
CA ALA A 101 -36.05 -64.77 -46.12
C ALA A 101 -37.13 -63.71 -45.80
N GLN A 102 -38.29 -63.69 -46.48
CA GLN A 102 -39.43 -62.80 -46.15
C GLN A 102 -40.68 -63.55 -45.61
N ALA A 103 -40.54 -64.82 -45.22
CA ALA A 103 -41.66 -65.70 -44.87
C ALA A 103 -42.42 -65.36 -43.56
N LEU A 104 -42.06 -64.29 -42.85
CA LEU A 104 -42.64 -63.93 -41.54
C LEU A 104 -43.29 -62.53 -41.49
N GLU A 105 -43.26 -61.77 -42.59
CA GLU A 105 -43.99 -60.49 -42.68
C GLU A 105 -45.34 -60.70 -43.37
N VAL A 106 -46.42 -60.64 -42.60
CA VAL A 106 -47.80 -60.70 -43.12
C VAL A 106 -48.14 -59.33 -43.71
N THR A 107 -47.87 -59.13 -45.01
CA THR A 107 -48.34 -57.93 -45.71
C THR A 107 -49.82 -58.09 -46.06
N PRO A 108 -50.71 -57.13 -45.69
CA PRO A 108 -52.12 -57.22 -46.01
C PRO A 108 -52.35 -57.24 -47.54
N PRO A 109 -53.30 -58.03 -48.05
CA PRO A 109 -53.55 -58.15 -49.49
C PRO A 109 -53.89 -56.78 -50.09
N GLY A 110 -53.39 -56.51 -51.30
CA GLY A 110 -53.76 -55.32 -52.06
C GLY A 110 -55.26 -55.28 -52.35
N GLU A 111 -55.81 -54.08 -52.58
CA GLU A 111 -57.24 -53.81 -52.78
C GLU A 111 -57.89 -54.75 -53.81
N ILE A 112 -57.18 -54.98 -54.93
CA ILE A 112 -57.60 -55.89 -56.02
C ILE A 112 -57.92 -57.31 -55.53
N VAL A 113 -57.16 -57.82 -54.56
CA VAL A 113 -57.35 -59.17 -54.03
C VAL A 113 -58.52 -59.21 -53.07
N ARG A 114 -58.68 -58.19 -52.22
CA ARG A 114 -59.79 -58.12 -51.26
C ARG A 114 -61.15 -58.09 -51.96
N ASP A 115 -61.26 -57.33 -53.04
CA ASP A 115 -62.52 -57.20 -53.78
C ASP A 115 -62.89 -58.52 -54.48
N SER A 116 -61.90 -59.24 -55.02
CA SER A 116 -62.14 -60.55 -55.64
C SER A 116 -62.58 -61.62 -54.64
N VAL A 117 -62.02 -61.62 -53.43
CA VAL A 117 -62.34 -62.58 -52.35
C VAL A 117 -63.69 -62.25 -51.70
N ARG A 118 -63.99 -60.96 -51.52
CA ARG A 118 -65.25 -60.51 -50.95
C ARG A 118 -66.44 -60.87 -51.84
N ALA A 119 -66.32 -60.64 -53.15
CA ALA A 119 -67.38 -60.97 -54.11
C ALA A 119 -67.70 -62.48 -54.16
N THR A 120 -66.70 -63.34 -53.93
CA THR A 120 -66.91 -64.79 -53.87
C THR A 120 -67.56 -65.24 -52.56
N LEU A 121 -67.20 -64.63 -51.43
CA LEU A 121 -67.79 -64.96 -50.12
C LEU A 121 -69.25 -64.48 -49.97
N GLU A 122 -69.58 -63.28 -50.45
CA GLU A 122 -70.96 -62.75 -50.34
C GLU A 122 -71.98 -63.57 -51.14
N ALA A 123 -71.56 -64.21 -52.23
CA ALA A 123 -72.41 -65.09 -53.04
C ALA A 123 -72.77 -66.41 -52.34
N GLU A 124 -71.88 -66.93 -51.47
CA GLU A 124 -72.11 -68.21 -50.77
C GLU A 124 -72.90 -68.06 -49.45
N VAL A 125 -72.85 -66.90 -48.78
CA VAL A 125 -73.46 -66.71 -47.45
C VAL A 125 -74.96 -66.37 -47.52
N GLY A 126 -75.43 -65.76 -48.61
CA GLY A 126 -76.83 -65.36 -48.78
C GLY A 126 -77.85 -66.51 -48.78
N THR A 127 -77.43 -67.74 -49.08
CA THR A 127 -78.32 -68.91 -49.25
C THR A 127 -78.60 -69.67 -47.95
N ILE A 128 -77.86 -69.42 -46.86
CA ILE A 128 -77.83 -70.28 -45.66
C ILE A 128 -78.63 -69.70 -44.47
N MET A 129 -78.99 -68.42 -44.50
CA MET A 129 -79.58 -67.67 -43.37
C MET A 129 -81.03 -68.08 -42.97
N GLY A 130 -81.71 -69.00 -43.68
CA GLY A 130 -83.12 -69.37 -43.41
C GLY A 130 -83.40 -70.87 -43.19
N GLY A 131 -82.39 -71.75 -43.23
CA GLY A 131 -82.58 -73.21 -43.23
C GLY A 131 -82.61 -73.88 -41.85
N ALA A 132 -83.03 -75.15 -41.80
CA ALA A 132 -83.08 -75.98 -40.58
C ALA A 132 -81.72 -76.15 -39.84
N ALA A 133 -80.60 -75.85 -40.51
CA ALA A 133 -79.28 -75.78 -39.87
C ALA A 133 -79.14 -74.55 -38.96
N TYR A 134 -79.67 -73.39 -39.37
CA TYR A 134 -79.66 -72.16 -38.57
C TYR A 134 -80.44 -72.34 -37.27
N GLN A 135 -81.62 -72.96 -37.33
CA GLN A 135 -82.43 -73.24 -36.13
C GLN A 135 -81.76 -74.19 -35.14
N ARG A 136 -80.86 -75.08 -35.59
CA ARG A 136 -80.11 -75.99 -34.70
C ARG A 136 -78.92 -75.30 -34.00
N VAL A 137 -78.26 -74.38 -34.68
CA VAL A 137 -77.03 -73.74 -34.17
C VAL A 137 -77.35 -72.50 -33.33
N ARG A 138 -78.42 -71.77 -33.67
CA ARG A 138 -78.78 -70.50 -33.02
C ARG A 138 -78.94 -70.60 -31.49
N PRO A 139 -79.68 -71.58 -30.92
CA PRO A 139 -79.82 -71.68 -29.46
C PRO A 139 -78.50 -71.92 -28.73
N ARG A 140 -77.57 -72.65 -29.35
CA ARG A 140 -76.24 -72.94 -28.77
C ARG A 140 -75.34 -71.70 -28.81
N ILE A 141 -75.44 -70.90 -29.86
CA ILE A 141 -74.74 -69.60 -29.93
C ILE A 141 -75.33 -68.64 -28.90
N ASP A 142 -76.65 -68.56 -28.78
CA ASP A 142 -77.30 -67.67 -27.82
C ASP A 142 -76.98 -68.08 -26.36
N SER A 143 -76.90 -69.38 -26.05
CA SER A 143 -76.47 -69.85 -24.73
C SER A 143 -75.01 -69.52 -24.42
N GLN A 144 -74.12 -69.70 -25.40
CA GLN A 144 -72.71 -69.32 -25.24
C GLN A 144 -72.54 -67.80 -25.15
N PHE A 145 -73.35 -67.04 -25.89
CA PHE A 145 -73.33 -65.58 -25.83
C PHE A 145 -73.80 -65.09 -24.45
N ALA A 146 -74.82 -65.70 -23.87
CA ALA A 146 -75.32 -65.38 -22.54
C ALA A 146 -74.26 -65.55 -21.43
N ASP A 147 -73.32 -66.49 -21.58
CA ASP A 147 -72.22 -66.73 -20.63
C ASP A 147 -71.21 -65.56 -20.57
N TYR A 148 -71.10 -64.78 -21.65
CA TYR A 148 -70.15 -63.67 -21.77
C TYR A 148 -70.82 -62.29 -21.86
N SER A 149 -72.08 -62.21 -22.27
CA SER A 149 -72.76 -60.95 -22.55
C SER A 149 -74.26 -61.04 -22.30
N THR A 150 -74.84 -59.93 -21.85
CA THR A 150 -76.29 -59.79 -21.75
C THR A 150 -76.90 -59.72 -23.16
N ASN A 151 -78.21 -59.93 -23.27
CA ASN A 151 -78.94 -59.85 -24.55
C ASN A 151 -78.81 -58.47 -25.25
N THR A 152 -78.33 -57.45 -24.54
CA THR A 152 -78.03 -56.09 -25.02
C THR A 152 -76.56 -55.88 -25.40
N GLY A 153 -75.75 -56.94 -25.40
CA GLY A 153 -74.31 -56.91 -25.72
C GLY A 153 -73.42 -56.32 -24.62
N ARG A 154 -73.92 -56.17 -23.38
CA ARG A 154 -73.08 -55.70 -22.26
C ARG A 154 -72.32 -56.89 -21.67
N PRO A 155 -71.05 -56.72 -21.27
CA PRO A 155 -70.26 -57.80 -20.66
C PRO A 155 -70.95 -58.34 -19.40
N SER A 156 -71.10 -59.65 -19.33
CA SER A 156 -71.82 -60.38 -18.28
C SER A 156 -71.08 -61.68 -17.96
N GLY A 157 -71.37 -62.27 -16.79
CA GLY A 157 -70.83 -63.57 -16.40
C GLY A 157 -69.30 -63.62 -16.47
N ARG A 158 -68.77 -64.50 -17.33
CA ARG A 158 -67.34 -64.78 -17.43
C ARG A 158 -66.53 -63.59 -17.94
N GLN A 159 -67.07 -62.79 -18.86
CA GLN A 159 -66.35 -61.64 -19.39
C GLN A 159 -66.23 -60.53 -18.34
N LEU A 160 -67.29 -60.32 -17.55
CA LEU A 160 -67.24 -59.35 -16.46
C LEU A 160 -66.26 -59.79 -15.37
N ALA A 161 -66.27 -61.08 -14.98
CA ALA A 161 -65.33 -61.64 -14.02
C ALA A 161 -63.87 -61.47 -14.46
N ALA A 162 -63.54 -61.82 -15.71
CA ALA A 162 -62.19 -61.66 -16.25
C ALA A 162 -61.77 -60.18 -16.35
N ARG A 163 -62.69 -59.27 -16.68
CA ARG A 163 -62.43 -57.82 -16.65
C ARG A 163 -62.15 -57.32 -15.24
N THR A 164 -62.95 -57.73 -14.26
CA THR A 164 -62.73 -57.34 -12.87
C THR A 164 -61.41 -57.88 -12.33
N GLU A 165 -61.05 -59.13 -12.68
CA GLU A 165 -59.77 -59.73 -12.29
C GLU A 165 -58.59 -59.00 -12.93
N HIS A 166 -58.70 -58.68 -14.23
CA HIS A 166 -57.69 -57.86 -14.92
C HIS A 166 -57.54 -56.47 -14.30
N GLU A 167 -58.65 -55.79 -13.98
CA GLU A 167 -58.61 -54.49 -13.32
C GLU A 167 -57.97 -54.56 -11.92
N VAL A 168 -58.28 -55.60 -11.14
CA VAL A 168 -57.66 -55.82 -9.82
C VAL A 168 -56.17 -56.09 -9.98
N ALA A 169 -55.77 -56.96 -10.90
CA ALA A 169 -54.37 -57.26 -11.18
C ALA A 169 -53.61 -56.01 -11.67
N GLN A 170 -54.23 -55.19 -12.53
CA GLN A 170 -53.65 -53.95 -13.02
C GLN A 170 -53.46 -52.93 -11.90
N ARG A 171 -54.45 -52.79 -11.00
CA ARG A 171 -54.33 -51.91 -9.83
C ARG A 171 -53.21 -52.39 -8.90
N ALA A 172 -53.14 -53.69 -8.61
CA ALA A 172 -52.08 -54.26 -7.79
C ALA A 172 -50.69 -54.09 -8.41
N ALA A 173 -50.55 -54.27 -9.73
CA ALA A 173 -49.31 -54.04 -10.45
C ALA A 173 -48.89 -52.56 -10.39
N ASN A 174 -49.82 -51.64 -10.64
CA ASN A 174 -49.55 -50.20 -10.54
C ASN A 174 -49.13 -49.80 -9.12
N GLU A 175 -49.79 -50.35 -8.10
CA GLU A 175 -49.43 -50.10 -6.70
C GLU A 175 -48.03 -50.65 -6.35
N ALA A 176 -47.70 -51.85 -6.85
CA ALA A 176 -46.38 -52.43 -6.68
C ALA A 176 -45.27 -51.59 -7.36
N VAL A 177 -45.53 -51.05 -8.55
CA VAL A 177 -44.61 -50.13 -9.24
C VAL A 177 -44.40 -48.85 -8.44
N ILE A 178 -45.47 -48.25 -7.91
CA ILE A 178 -45.37 -47.06 -7.06
C ILE A 178 -44.56 -47.35 -5.79
N ARG A 179 -44.82 -48.49 -5.14
CA ARG A 179 -44.07 -48.92 -3.95
C ARG A 179 -42.59 -49.17 -4.26
N LEU A 180 -42.28 -49.79 -5.40
CA LEU A 180 -40.90 -50.01 -5.83
C LEU A 180 -40.17 -48.68 -6.05
N ALA A 181 -40.78 -47.74 -6.78
CA ALA A 181 -40.19 -46.43 -7.02
C ALA A 181 -39.95 -45.66 -5.70
N ALA A 182 -40.87 -45.75 -4.74
CA ALA A 182 -40.69 -45.15 -3.42
C ALA A 182 -39.52 -45.77 -2.63
N LEU A 183 -39.34 -47.10 -2.71
CA LEU A 183 -38.22 -47.79 -2.08
C LEU A 183 -36.90 -47.44 -2.74
N GLU A 184 -36.84 -47.41 -4.07
CA GLU A 184 -35.65 -46.99 -4.83
C GLU A 184 -35.24 -45.57 -4.47
N GLN A 185 -36.20 -44.65 -4.37
CA GLN A 185 -35.93 -43.29 -3.90
C GLN A 185 -35.41 -43.27 -2.46
N GLY A 186 -36.01 -44.05 -1.55
CA GLY A 186 -35.55 -44.17 -0.17
C GLY A 186 -34.13 -44.72 -0.04
N PHE A 187 -33.73 -45.68 -0.89
CA PHE A 187 -32.36 -46.19 -0.93
C PHE A 187 -31.38 -45.13 -1.45
N SER A 188 -31.75 -44.39 -2.50
CA SER A 188 -30.94 -43.29 -3.02
C SER A 188 -30.70 -42.19 -1.97
N ASP A 189 -31.76 -41.80 -1.25
CA ASP A 189 -31.67 -40.80 -0.19
C ASP A 189 -30.79 -41.28 0.97
N LEU A 190 -30.89 -42.57 1.33
CA LEU A 190 -30.05 -43.19 2.36
C LEU A 190 -28.57 -43.24 1.94
N GLU A 191 -28.26 -43.58 0.70
CA GLU A 191 -26.89 -43.54 0.18
C GLU A 191 -26.33 -42.11 0.17
N ALA A 192 -27.13 -41.13 -0.24
CA ALA A 192 -26.76 -39.72 -0.18
C ALA A 192 -26.49 -39.25 1.26
N ALA A 193 -27.33 -39.66 2.23
CA ALA A 193 -27.12 -39.36 3.64
C ALA A 193 -25.84 -39.99 4.19
N ARG A 194 -25.55 -41.26 3.84
CA ARG A 194 -24.31 -41.94 4.22
C ARG A 194 -23.07 -41.28 3.63
N ALA A 195 -23.14 -40.85 2.37
CA ALA A 195 -22.04 -40.13 1.73
C ALA A 195 -21.75 -38.79 2.44
N ARG A 196 -22.80 -38.03 2.78
CA ARG A 196 -22.67 -36.78 3.55
C ARG A 196 -22.06 -37.03 4.92
N LEU A 197 -22.53 -38.06 5.64
CA LEU A 197 -22.02 -38.40 6.96
C LEU A 197 -20.53 -38.77 6.91
N LYS A 198 -20.09 -39.53 5.90
CA LYS A 198 -18.67 -39.87 5.70
C LYS A 198 -17.79 -38.64 5.47
N VAL A 199 -18.30 -37.63 4.74
CA VAL A 199 -17.57 -36.36 4.55
C VAL A 199 -17.47 -35.61 5.87
N LEU A 200 -18.59 -35.48 6.60
CA LEU A 200 -18.62 -34.84 7.92
C LEU A 200 -17.70 -35.52 8.93
N ASP A 201 -17.68 -36.86 8.99
CA ASP A 201 -16.79 -37.62 9.88
C ASP A 201 -15.32 -37.39 9.53
N ARG A 202 -14.99 -37.32 8.23
CA ARG A 202 -13.63 -36.99 7.78
C ARG A 202 -13.24 -35.58 8.18
N ASP A 203 -14.14 -34.62 7.99
CA ASP A 203 -13.89 -33.21 8.30
C ASP A 203 -13.82 -32.97 9.82
N LEU A 204 -14.58 -33.73 10.63
CA LEU A 204 -14.48 -33.74 12.10
C LEU A 204 -13.19 -34.42 12.59
N ALA A 205 -12.73 -35.46 11.90
CA ALA A 205 -11.46 -36.12 12.18
C ALA A 205 -10.24 -35.30 11.72
N ASP A 206 -10.43 -34.32 10.83
CA ASP A 206 -9.38 -33.41 10.38
C ASP A 206 -8.99 -32.43 11.51
N THR A 207 -8.02 -32.88 12.31
CA THR A 207 -7.43 -32.11 13.41
C THR A 207 -6.36 -31.12 12.93
N THR A 208 -6.00 -31.14 11.65
CA THR A 208 -4.91 -30.31 11.10
C THR A 208 -5.18 -28.82 11.31
N ASP A 209 -6.44 -28.41 11.22
CA ASP A 209 -6.86 -27.03 11.46
C ASP A 209 -6.79 -26.62 12.93
N ALA A 210 -7.11 -27.54 13.85
CA ALA A 210 -6.96 -27.32 15.28
C ALA A 210 -5.48 -27.22 15.69
N GLU A 211 -4.63 -28.09 15.14
CA GLU A 211 -3.18 -28.05 15.34
C GLU A 211 -2.55 -26.78 14.78
N ARG A 212 -2.93 -26.37 13.55
CA ARG A 212 -2.49 -25.10 12.96
C ARG A 212 -2.91 -23.90 13.80
N ARG A 213 -4.15 -23.85 14.28
CA ARG A 213 -4.62 -22.79 15.19
C ARG A 213 -3.81 -22.77 16.48
N LYS A 214 -3.56 -23.93 17.09
CA LYS A 214 -2.72 -24.04 18.30
C LYS A 214 -1.29 -23.56 18.07
N ALA A 215 -0.69 -23.93 16.92
CA ALA A 215 0.64 -23.47 16.54
C ALA A 215 0.69 -21.95 16.33
N LEU A 216 -0.30 -21.37 15.64
CA LEU A 216 -0.41 -19.93 15.43
C LEU A 216 -0.60 -19.17 16.75
N VAL A 217 -1.43 -19.69 17.68
CA VAL A 217 -1.58 -19.11 19.02
C VAL A 217 -0.25 -19.12 19.76
N GLY A 218 0.49 -20.23 19.73
CA GLY A 218 1.83 -20.30 20.32
C GLY A 218 2.81 -19.29 19.71
N GLN A 219 2.77 -19.09 18.39
CA GLN A 219 3.60 -18.07 17.71
C GLN A 219 3.21 -16.65 18.13
N ILE A 220 1.93 -16.36 18.32
CA ILE A 220 1.45 -15.06 18.81
C ILE A 220 1.94 -14.79 20.24
N GLU A 221 1.91 -15.79 21.12
CA GLU A 221 2.43 -15.65 22.48
C GLU A 221 3.94 -15.39 22.49
N VAL A 222 4.72 -16.12 21.68
CA VAL A 222 6.15 -15.87 21.50
C VAL A 222 6.38 -14.45 20.97
N ALA A 223 5.65 -14.01 19.94
CA ALA A 223 5.77 -12.66 19.39
C ALA A 223 5.44 -11.57 20.42
N ARG A 224 4.41 -11.76 21.25
CA ARG A 224 4.07 -10.84 22.35
C ARG A 224 5.19 -10.75 23.39
N SER A 225 5.75 -11.88 23.79
CA SER A 225 6.86 -11.91 24.76
C SER A 225 8.11 -11.21 24.21
N ALA A 226 8.42 -11.42 22.92
CA ALA A 226 9.52 -10.75 22.24
C ALA A 226 9.30 -9.23 22.12
N ALA A 227 8.07 -8.80 21.84
CA ALA A 227 7.72 -7.38 21.79
C ALA A 227 7.91 -6.71 23.16
N GLN A 228 7.44 -7.35 24.24
CA GLN A 228 7.61 -6.85 25.60
C GLN A 228 9.09 -6.77 26.00
N LEU A 229 9.89 -7.77 25.63
CA LEU A 229 11.34 -7.72 25.84
C LEU A 229 11.99 -6.57 25.06
N ARG A 230 11.57 -6.32 23.82
CA ARG A 230 12.08 -5.20 23.03
C ARG A 230 11.74 -3.85 23.67
N ASP A 231 10.54 -3.69 24.19
CA ASP A 231 10.09 -2.44 24.80
C ASP A 231 10.85 -2.15 26.11
N THR A 232 11.09 -3.18 26.93
CA THR A 232 11.94 -3.05 28.13
C THR A 232 13.38 -2.66 27.76
N ARG A 233 13.98 -3.31 26.76
CA ARG A 233 15.32 -2.95 26.26
C ARG A 233 15.38 -1.54 25.69
N ARG A 234 14.33 -1.08 25.02
CA ARG A 234 14.24 0.29 24.50
C ARG A 234 14.17 1.31 25.64
N ALA A 235 13.43 1.01 26.70
CA ALA A 235 13.38 1.85 27.88
C ALA A 235 14.73 1.91 28.61
N GLU A 236 15.44 0.77 28.72
CA GLU A 236 16.81 0.72 29.25
C GLU A 236 17.78 1.56 28.41
N GLN A 237 17.75 1.42 27.09
CA GLN A 237 18.56 2.24 26.18
C GLN A 237 18.26 3.74 26.31
N GLY A 238 16.97 4.12 26.47
CA GLY A 238 16.59 5.50 26.74
C GLY A 238 17.23 6.04 28.01
N ARG A 239 17.16 5.29 29.11
CA ARG A 239 17.80 5.67 30.39
C ARG A 239 19.32 5.80 30.25
N LEU A 240 19.98 4.87 29.56
CA LEU A 240 21.42 4.93 29.32
C LEU A 240 21.79 6.15 28.46
N ALA A 241 21.00 6.48 27.44
CA ALA A 241 21.22 7.66 26.61
C ALA A 241 21.10 8.96 27.43
N ASP A 242 20.13 9.03 28.35
CA ASP A 242 19.98 10.19 29.24
C ASP A 242 21.13 10.28 30.26
N GLN A 243 21.63 9.15 30.76
CA GLN A 243 22.83 9.11 31.61
C GLN A 243 24.06 9.60 30.87
N VAL A 244 24.26 9.20 29.61
CA VAL A 244 25.37 9.68 28.78
C VAL A 244 25.28 11.20 28.58
N LYS A 245 24.10 11.73 28.27
CA LYS A 245 23.91 13.20 28.16
C LYS A 245 24.22 13.92 29.47
N ALA A 246 23.78 13.38 30.61
CA ALA A 246 24.07 13.97 31.91
C ALA A 246 25.58 13.97 32.23
N LEU A 247 26.29 12.90 31.86
CA LEU A 247 27.75 12.84 31.99
C LEU A 247 28.46 13.83 31.06
N ASP A 248 28.00 13.98 29.83
CA ASP A 248 28.55 14.96 28.88
C ASP A 248 28.38 16.41 29.38
N ASP A 249 27.19 16.71 29.92
CA ASP A 249 26.90 18.02 30.52
C ASP A 249 27.79 18.28 31.75
N LEU A 250 28.02 17.27 32.60
CA LEU A 250 28.96 17.37 33.73
C LEU A 250 30.41 17.56 33.26
N THR A 251 30.80 16.92 32.16
CA THR A 251 32.15 17.03 31.58
C THR A 251 32.38 18.46 31.06
N THR A 252 31.37 19.02 30.39
CA THR A 252 31.38 20.42 29.91
C THR A 252 31.47 21.40 31.09
N ARG A 253 30.64 21.23 32.12
CA ARG A 253 30.68 22.06 33.34
C ARG A 253 32.04 21.99 34.04
N LEU A 254 32.65 20.82 34.10
CA LEU A 254 33.99 20.65 34.67
C LEU A 254 35.05 21.38 33.85
N ALA A 255 34.95 21.35 32.52
CA ALA A 255 35.87 22.08 31.64
C ALA A 255 35.75 23.59 31.83
N ASP A 256 34.52 24.11 31.91
CA ASP A 256 34.28 25.53 32.16
C ASP A 256 34.73 25.95 33.57
N ALA A 257 34.47 25.13 34.60
CA ALA A 257 34.97 25.38 35.94
C ALA A 257 36.50 25.42 35.99
N ARG A 258 37.19 24.52 35.28
CA ARG A 258 38.65 24.53 35.17
C ARG A 258 39.16 25.80 34.48
N ARG A 259 38.48 26.25 33.42
CA ARG A 259 38.82 27.50 32.73
C ARG A 259 38.65 28.69 33.67
N ALA A 260 37.53 28.77 34.38
CA ALA A 260 37.27 29.83 35.35
C ALA A 260 38.30 29.86 36.50
N VAL A 261 38.71 28.70 37.02
CA VAL A 261 39.80 28.62 38.01
C VAL A 261 41.12 29.13 37.43
N SER A 262 41.48 28.73 36.20
CA SER A 262 42.70 29.22 35.54
C SER A 262 42.68 30.74 35.30
N GLU A 263 41.54 31.30 34.90
CA GLU A 263 41.40 32.73 34.66
C GLU A 263 41.44 33.53 35.96
N THR A 264 40.74 33.07 37.00
CA THR A 264 40.72 33.72 38.31
C THR A 264 42.07 33.66 39.01
N THR A 265 42.81 32.55 38.88
CA THR A 265 44.18 32.46 39.40
C THR A 265 45.13 33.42 38.69
N ALA A 266 45.09 33.49 37.36
CA ALA A 266 45.88 34.45 36.60
C ALA A 266 45.54 35.91 36.95
N ALA A 267 44.25 36.22 37.14
CA ALA A 267 43.81 37.55 37.58
C ALA A 267 44.30 37.89 39.00
N LEU A 268 44.27 36.91 39.91
CA LEU A 268 44.77 37.06 41.27
C LEU A 268 46.28 37.31 41.30
N ASP A 269 47.06 36.61 40.48
CA ASP A 269 48.51 36.80 40.41
C ASP A 269 48.86 38.18 39.84
N LYS A 270 48.17 38.64 38.80
CA LYS A 270 48.30 40.03 38.30
C LYS A 270 47.95 41.07 39.37
N ALA A 271 46.88 40.84 40.15
CA ALA A 271 46.50 41.75 41.23
C ALA A 271 47.56 41.76 42.35
N ARG A 272 48.19 40.62 42.64
CA ARG A 272 49.30 40.53 43.60
C ARG A 272 50.54 41.28 43.13
N GLU A 273 50.94 41.11 41.87
CA GLU A 273 52.06 41.85 41.26
C GLU A 273 51.81 43.35 41.25
N HIS A 274 50.60 43.77 40.89
CA HIS A 274 50.25 45.19 40.92
C HIS A 274 50.30 45.76 42.34
N ARG A 275 49.79 45.01 43.32
CA ARG A 275 49.87 45.40 44.73
C ARG A 275 51.31 45.51 45.22
N SER A 276 52.19 44.54 44.90
CA SER A 276 53.59 44.63 45.30
C SER A 276 54.30 45.83 44.66
N GLY A 277 54.02 46.12 43.39
CA GLY A 277 54.53 47.33 42.72
C GLY A 277 54.08 48.62 43.43
N LEU A 278 52.81 48.71 43.81
CA LEU A 278 52.29 49.85 44.59
C LEU A 278 52.93 49.95 45.99
N GLU A 279 53.20 48.82 46.64
CA GLU A 279 53.91 48.79 47.94
C GLU A 279 55.34 49.33 47.81
N GLU A 280 56.06 48.97 46.75
CA GLU A 280 57.41 49.50 46.44
C GLU A 280 57.37 50.99 46.11
N GLU A 281 56.44 51.43 45.28
CA GLU A 281 56.23 52.85 44.97
C GLU A 281 55.89 53.67 46.23
N LEU A 282 55.05 53.12 47.10
CA LEU A 282 54.69 53.74 48.37
C LEU A 282 55.90 53.84 49.33
N ALA A 283 56.75 52.82 49.38
CA ALA A 283 57.98 52.85 50.16
C ALA A 283 58.95 53.92 49.63
N SER A 284 59.18 53.95 48.31
CA SER A 284 60.03 54.95 47.65
C SER A 284 59.52 56.38 47.82
N THR A 285 58.22 56.61 47.68
CA THR A 285 57.61 57.93 47.90
C THR A 285 57.71 58.37 49.35
N ARG A 286 57.55 57.46 50.33
CA ARG A 286 57.76 57.76 51.75
C ARG A 286 59.19 58.14 52.06
N GLU A 287 60.17 57.44 51.49
CA GLU A 287 61.59 57.77 51.65
C GLU A 287 61.92 59.14 51.04
N ARG A 288 61.45 59.41 49.82
CA ARG A 288 61.58 60.73 49.16
C ARG A 288 60.91 61.84 49.98
N ALA A 289 59.75 61.59 50.56
CA ALA A 289 59.08 62.55 51.45
C ALA A 289 59.89 62.78 52.74
N GLY A 290 60.45 61.73 53.33
CA GLY A 290 61.31 61.82 54.52
C GLY A 290 62.59 62.63 54.26
N THR A 291 63.29 62.35 53.17
CA THR A 291 64.48 63.10 52.75
C THR A 291 64.15 64.56 52.42
N ALA A 292 63.03 64.83 51.73
CA ALA A 292 62.57 66.19 51.48
C ALA A 292 62.25 66.95 52.78
N ARG A 293 61.61 66.30 53.75
CA ARG A 293 61.34 66.89 55.09
C ARG A 293 62.65 67.20 55.83
N SER A 294 63.62 66.30 55.79
CA SER A 294 64.93 66.51 56.41
C SER A 294 65.67 67.71 55.77
N ARG A 295 65.71 67.77 54.42
CA ARG A 295 66.27 68.91 53.68
C ARG A 295 65.58 70.23 54.01
N LEU A 296 64.25 70.22 54.13
CA LEU A 296 63.49 71.40 54.54
C LEU A 296 63.82 71.83 55.98
N GLY A 297 64.05 70.88 56.88
CA GLY A 297 64.53 71.13 58.25
C GLY A 297 65.87 71.84 58.25
N ILE A 298 66.86 71.26 57.57
CA ILE A 298 68.21 71.86 57.42
C ILE A 298 68.14 73.26 56.81
N ALA A 299 67.36 73.44 55.72
CA ALA A 299 67.22 74.75 55.09
C ALA A 299 66.58 75.79 56.04
N ARG A 300 65.62 75.38 56.88
CA ARG A 300 65.01 76.26 57.90
C ARG A 300 66.00 76.65 58.99
N ASP A 301 66.83 75.70 59.44
CA ASP A 301 67.82 75.95 60.47
C ASP A 301 68.96 76.82 59.93
N ASN A 302 69.49 76.54 58.74
CA ASN A 302 70.46 77.41 58.06
C ASN A 302 69.92 78.83 57.89
N ARG A 303 68.64 78.99 57.53
CA ARG A 303 68.00 80.32 57.44
C ARG A 303 67.94 81.02 58.79
N ARG A 304 67.63 80.30 59.88
CA ARG A 304 67.62 80.86 61.24
C ARG A 304 69.01 81.30 61.66
N GLU A 305 70.03 80.48 61.42
CA GLU A 305 71.43 80.81 61.70
C GLU A 305 71.90 82.02 60.89
N ALA A 306 71.58 82.07 59.58
CA ALA A 306 71.91 83.21 58.73
C ALA A 306 71.24 84.51 59.21
N HIS A 307 69.97 84.46 59.63
CA HIS A 307 69.30 85.62 60.23
C HIS A 307 69.96 86.04 61.55
N ALA A 308 70.27 85.09 62.44
CA ALA A 308 70.94 85.39 63.70
C ALA A 308 72.34 86.01 63.48
N ALA A 309 73.09 85.50 62.50
CA ALA A 309 74.39 86.06 62.09
C ALA A 309 74.25 87.47 61.51
N LEU A 310 73.24 87.72 60.68
CA LEU A 310 72.94 89.05 60.14
C LEU A 310 72.59 90.04 61.26
N ASP A 311 71.74 89.65 62.21
CA ASP A 311 71.38 90.47 63.37
C ASP A 311 72.61 90.80 64.23
N ALA A 312 73.48 89.80 64.47
CA ALA A 312 74.73 90.00 65.19
C ALA A 312 75.69 90.94 64.47
N ALA A 313 75.87 90.76 63.14
CA ALA A 313 76.71 91.63 62.32
C ALA A 313 76.18 93.07 62.30
N THR A 314 74.85 93.24 62.21
CA THR A 314 74.19 94.56 62.26
C THR A 314 74.45 95.24 63.61
N ARG A 315 74.36 94.51 64.73
CA ARG A 315 74.71 95.03 66.06
C ARG A 315 76.18 95.42 66.18
N LEU A 316 77.10 94.65 65.61
CA LEU A 316 78.53 94.96 65.59
C LEU A 316 78.83 96.23 64.78
N ILE A 317 78.23 96.37 63.59
CA ILE A 317 78.36 97.59 62.77
C ILE A 317 77.84 98.81 63.56
N ALA A 318 76.66 98.70 64.17
CA ALA A 318 76.09 99.76 65.00
C ALA A 318 76.95 100.07 66.25
N ALA A 319 77.58 99.07 66.86
CA ALA A 319 78.52 99.27 67.97
C ALA A 319 79.80 99.99 67.52
N ARG A 320 80.36 99.60 66.36
CA ARG A 320 81.54 100.25 65.78
C ARG A 320 81.26 101.69 65.38
N ALA A 321 80.11 101.96 64.76
CA ALA A 321 79.65 103.31 64.42
C ALA A 321 79.54 104.19 65.69
N ARG A 322 78.91 103.67 66.75
CA ARG A 322 78.86 104.35 68.06
C ARG A 322 80.25 104.59 68.64
N GLN A 323 81.17 103.64 68.55
CA GLN A 323 82.53 103.81 69.05
C GLN A 323 83.30 104.88 68.26
N THR A 324 83.14 104.93 66.94
CA THR A 324 83.72 106.01 66.12
C THR A 324 83.12 107.37 66.46
N GLU A 325 81.81 107.47 66.68
CA GLU A 325 81.17 108.71 67.13
C GLU A 325 81.66 109.14 68.52
N ILE A 326 81.75 108.21 69.48
CA ILE A 326 82.32 108.49 70.81
C ILE A 326 83.76 108.97 70.69
N GLY A 327 84.57 108.34 69.82
CA GLY A 327 85.94 108.76 69.53
C GLY A 327 86.00 110.20 68.99
N GLN A 328 85.17 110.53 68.02
CA GLN A 328 85.07 111.89 67.47
C GLN A 328 84.62 112.90 68.53
N VAL A 329 83.64 112.56 69.37
CA VAL A 329 83.18 113.42 70.48
C VAL A 329 84.29 113.63 71.50
N ARG A 330 85.05 112.58 71.85
CA ARG A 330 86.21 112.71 72.76
C ARG A 330 87.31 113.57 72.16
N GLN A 331 87.58 113.45 70.87
CA GLN A 331 88.56 114.31 70.20
C GLN A 331 88.12 115.76 70.23
N ARG A 332 86.86 116.05 69.87
CA ARG A 332 86.29 117.41 70.00
C ARG A 332 86.36 117.95 71.42
N HIS A 333 86.10 117.12 72.43
CA HIS A 333 86.22 117.49 73.83
C HIS A 333 87.69 117.77 74.23
N ALA A 334 88.63 116.96 73.76
CA ALA A 334 90.06 117.18 74.00
C ALA A 334 90.58 118.46 73.32
N GLU A 335 90.05 118.81 72.15
CA GLU A 335 90.31 120.09 71.47
C GLU A 335 89.66 121.29 72.21
N LEU A 336 88.52 121.10 72.88
CA LEU A 336 87.85 122.12 73.69
C LEU A 336 88.57 122.45 75.00
N LEU A 337 89.17 121.47 75.68
CA LEU A 337 89.88 121.67 76.95
C LEU A 337 90.99 122.76 76.91
N PRO A 338 91.92 122.78 75.93
CA PRO A 338 92.91 123.84 75.85
C PRO A 338 92.25 125.19 75.52
N LEU A 339 91.20 125.23 74.70
CA LEU A 339 90.44 126.45 74.43
C LEU A 339 89.75 126.98 75.70
N GLU A 340 89.22 126.11 76.55
CA GLU A 340 88.66 126.49 77.86
C GLU A 340 89.75 127.00 78.81
N ALA A 341 90.93 126.39 78.82
CA ALA A 341 92.07 126.85 79.60
C ALA A 341 92.57 128.23 79.12
N GLU A 342 92.64 128.44 77.81
CA GLU A 342 92.95 129.74 77.19
C GLU A 342 91.89 130.79 77.56
N LEU A 343 90.61 130.42 77.55
CA LEU A 343 89.52 131.31 77.96
C LEU A 343 89.57 131.63 79.46
N GLY A 344 89.94 130.66 80.29
CA GLY A 344 90.21 130.85 81.72
C GLY A 344 91.39 131.80 81.96
N ALA A 345 92.50 131.61 81.26
CA ALA A 345 93.65 132.51 81.31
C ALA A 345 93.29 133.93 80.84
N ALA A 346 92.52 134.05 79.76
CA ALA A 346 92.01 135.33 79.27
C ALA A 346 91.09 136.03 80.29
N ARG A 347 90.27 135.27 81.03
CA ARG A 347 89.42 135.83 82.11
C ARG A 347 90.23 136.32 83.31
N VAL A 348 91.30 135.61 83.69
CA VAL A 348 92.21 136.05 84.77
C VAL A 348 93.00 137.30 84.36
N LEU A 349 93.43 137.40 83.11
CA LEU A 349 93.99 138.64 82.56
C LEU A 349 92.95 139.78 82.56
N GLY A 350 91.68 139.45 82.30
CA GLY A 350 90.54 140.34 82.40
C GLY A 350 90.31 140.97 83.79
N THR A 351 90.62 140.25 84.87
CA THR A 351 90.45 140.76 86.25
C THR A 351 91.62 141.65 86.72
N THR A 352 92.74 141.65 86.02
CA THR A 352 93.89 142.56 86.25
C THR A 352 93.85 143.85 85.40
N LEU A 353 92.86 143.99 84.51
CA LEU A 353 92.70 145.18 83.68
C LEU A 353 92.14 146.35 84.49
N ILE A 354 92.88 147.47 84.48
CA ILE A 354 92.48 148.75 85.08
C ILE A 354 91.13 149.17 84.46
N PRO A 355 90.08 149.42 85.27
CA PRO A 355 88.77 149.80 84.78
C PRO A 355 88.82 151.01 83.85
N THR A 356 88.06 150.96 82.76
CA THR A 356 87.98 152.02 81.73
C THR A 356 87.51 153.38 82.30
N SER A 357 86.90 153.39 83.48
CA SER A 357 86.58 154.61 84.24
C SER A 357 87.83 155.31 84.80
N ILE A 358 88.86 154.56 85.19
CA ILE A 358 90.14 155.12 85.66
C ILE A 358 90.94 155.69 84.48
N ILE A 359 90.91 155.02 83.32
CA ILE A 359 91.53 155.52 82.08
C ILE A 359 90.84 156.81 81.62
N LYS A 360 89.49 156.87 81.63
CA LYS A 360 88.76 158.12 81.32
C LYS A 360 89.04 159.25 82.32
N ALA A 361 89.20 158.95 83.61
CA ALA A 361 89.55 159.95 84.62
C ALA A 361 90.97 160.52 84.42
N LEU A 362 91.92 159.69 83.95
CA LEU A 362 93.27 160.12 83.55
C LEU A 362 93.22 161.00 82.28
N GLU A 363 92.47 160.60 81.26
CA GLU A 363 92.29 161.38 80.03
C GLU A 363 91.58 162.72 80.26
N GLU A 364 90.59 162.78 81.18
CA GLU A 364 89.96 164.04 81.58
C GLU A 364 90.91 164.96 82.33
N ARG A 365 91.77 164.41 83.19
CA ARG A 365 92.81 165.21 83.87
C ARG A 365 93.91 165.68 82.92
N GLU A 366 94.27 164.88 81.93
CA GLU A 366 95.22 165.26 80.88
C GLU A 366 94.64 166.36 79.99
N ARG A 367 93.36 166.26 79.58
CA ARG A 367 92.65 167.35 78.88
C ARG A 367 92.47 168.62 79.71
N ALA A 368 92.35 168.51 81.03
CA ALA A 368 92.30 169.67 81.92
C ALA A 368 93.68 170.36 82.02
N VAL A 369 94.77 169.59 82.02
CA VAL A 369 96.15 170.11 81.98
C VAL A 369 96.46 170.77 80.63
N ASP A 370 96.03 170.17 79.52
CA ASP A 370 96.20 170.75 78.18
C ASP A 370 95.37 172.03 77.98
N LYS A 371 94.15 172.09 78.52
CA LYS A 371 93.35 173.34 78.55
C LYS A 371 93.96 174.42 79.44
N ALA A 372 94.61 174.06 80.54
CA ALA A 372 95.29 175.01 81.40
C ALA A 372 96.61 175.51 80.79
N ARG A 373 97.33 174.66 80.02
CA ARG A 373 98.54 175.05 79.27
C ARG A 373 98.23 175.94 78.06
N ALA A 374 97.13 175.68 77.34
CA ALA A 374 96.70 176.53 76.23
C ALA A 374 96.26 177.94 76.66
N ALA A 375 95.87 178.15 77.92
CA ALA A 375 95.48 179.46 78.47
C ALA A 375 96.68 180.32 78.97
N VAL A 376 97.91 179.79 78.91
CA VAL A 376 99.14 180.46 79.39
C VAL A 376 100.08 180.84 78.24
N GLU A 377 99.78 180.47 76.97
CA GLU A 377 100.65 180.75 75.82
C GLU A 377 100.12 181.71 74.72
N ALA A 378 98.89 182.25 74.76
CA ALA A 378 98.47 183.48 74.02
C ALA A 378 97.03 183.91 74.31
#